data_AF-A0A928QSY1-F1
#
_entry.id   AF-A0A928QSY1-F1
#
_cell.length_a   1.000
_cell.length_b   1.000
_cell.length_c   1.000
_cell.angle_alpha   90.00
_cell.angle_beta   90.00
_cell.angle_gamma   90.00
#
_symmetry.space_group_name_H-M   'P 1'
#
loop_
_entity.id
_entity.type
_entity.pdbx_description
1 polymer ?
#
loop_
_entity_poly.entity_id
_entity_poly.type
_entity_poly.pdbx_seq_one_letter_code
_entity_poly.pdbx_strand_id
1 'polypeptide(L)'
;MTITRERPGVYTTYQVSDSSYGNRVKGVVGLVGVAVKGTAEQVYSVTSASQAVRFFGESRIARLAEILFLNGVYEIKAVPVFKENGNEPGSLLYSNAFKLLARIEEVKILLCDTLFSSVHNAMLSAITNADNRNQHKIAVIETGGDINGKISNAAAFNNERVMIVAPSGLDASGNTAEHGSVAAAVAGAILSENDPAVPLNGAELFGLGGVEMNYTEDEIDSLVRSGISPVECVGGRVSVIRGVTTCTTDENGESDFTWHELTTVRIVDNVIPEVRESLRDMFSRAKNTAQTRDAIRTQVIIILEKKVSEEIIESYGKVSVVQDEDDPTICNVAFEFAVAHGLNKIILTANITV
;
A
#
# COMPACT_ATOMS: atom_id res chain seq x y z
N MET A 1 14.76 -21.68 -20.59
CA MET A 1 14.21 -23.05 -20.68
C MET A 1 12.73 -22.93 -20.35
N THR A 2 11.90 -22.83 -21.38
CA THR A 2 10.50 -22.41 -21.29
C THR A 2 9.66 -23.60 -20.85
N ILE A 3 9.06 -23.51 -19.66
CA ILE A 3 8.14 -24.53 -19.16
C ILE A 3 6.75 -24.19 -19.69
N THR A 4 6.33 -24.87 -20.76
CA THR A 4 4.97 -24.83 -21.29
C THR A 4 4.02 -25.44 -20.24
N ARG A 5 2.97 -24.72 -19.82
CA ARG A 5 1.95 -25.22 -18.88
C ARG A 5 0.59 -25.30 -19.58
N GLU A 6 -0.01 -26.49 -19.60
CA GLU A 6 -1.22 -26.84 -20.37
C GLU A 6 -2.57 -26.66 -19.61
N ARG A 7 -2.63 -25.85 -18.54
CA ARG A 7 -3.87 -25.72 -17.74
C ARG A 7 -4.82 -24.65 -18.33
N PRO A 8 -6.16 -24.84 -18.34
CA PRO A 8 -7.11 -23.78 -18.68
C PRO A 8 -7.25 -22.70 -17.58
N GLY A 9 -7.23 -21.41 -17.93
CA GLY A 9 -7.42 -20.26 -17.01
C GLY A 9 -7.13 -18.89 -17.67
N VAL A 10 -7.51 -17.78 -17.02
CA VAL A 10 -7.12 -16.40 -17.43
C VAL A 10 -5.72 -16.13 -16.89
N TYR A 11 -4.74 -15.96 -17.78
CA TYR A 11 -3.34 -15.74 -17.42
C TYR A 11 -2.95 -14.28 -17.65
N THR A 12 -2.61 -13.57 -16.58
CA THR A 12 -1.68 -12.43 -16.65
C THR A 12 -0.27 -13.00 -16.52
N THR A 13 0.77 -12.34 -17.02
CA THR A 13 2.14 -12.70 -16.62
C THR A 13 2.23 -12.71 -15.08
N TYR A 14 2.92 -13.71 -14.51
CA TYR A 14 3.09 -14.10 -13.08
C TYR A 14 2.11 -15.12 -12.46
N GLN A 15 2.64 -15.93 -11.52
CA GLN A 15 2.15 -17.24 -11.08
C GLN A 15 0.85 -17.20 -10.25
N VAL A 16 -0.01 -18.20 -10.47
CA VAL A 16 -1.34 -18.38 -9.87
C VAL A 16 -1.27 -19.04 -8.49
N SER A 17 -2.00 -18.48 -7.52
CA SER A 17 -2.59 -19.22 -6.39
C SER A 17 -4.10 -18.97 -6.36
N ASP A 18 -4.88 -20.02 -6.10
CA ASP A 18 -6.34 -19.97 -6.02
C ASP A 18 -6.82 -19.00 -4.95
N SER A 19 -7.83 -18.20 -5.30
CA SER A 19 -8.63 -17.43 -4.34
C SER A 19 -10.11 -17.66 -4.58
N SER A 20 -10.79 -17.87 -3.46
CA SER A 20 -12.21 -18.17 -3.32
C SER A 20 -13.06 -16.90 -3.41
N TYR A 21 -14.18 -17.04 -4.12
CA TYR A 21 -15.25 -16.07 -4.35
C TYR A 21 -15.78 -15.31 -3.13
N GLY A 22 -16.16 -14.05 -3.37
CA GLY A 22 -17.39 -13.46 -2.81
C GLY A 22 -17.21 -12.32 -1.81
N ASN A 23 -17.77 -11.16 -2.16
CA ASN A 23 -17.65 -9.83 -1.52
C ASN A 23 -16.27 -9.20 -1.65
N ARG A 24 -16.22 -7.94 -2.13
CA ARG A 24 -15.04 -7.07 -1.99
C ARG A 24 -14.70 -6.99 -0.51
N VAL A 25 -13.82 -7.86 -0.03
CA VAL A 25 -13.26 -7.77 1.31
C VAL A 25 -12.45 -6.47 1.29
N LYS A 26 -12.90 -5.48 2.07
CA LYS A 26 -12.07 -4.30 2.35
C LYS A 26 -10.69 -4.80 2.78
N GLY A 27 -9.63 -4.23 2.23
CA GLY A 27 -8.28 -4.65 2.62
C GLY A 27 -8.09 -4.56 4.14
N VAL A 28 -7.29 -5.46 4.71
CA VAL A 28 -6.88 -5.40 6.12
C VAL A 28 -5.40 -5.05 6.22
N VAL A 29 -5.01 -4.64 7.43
CA VAL A 29 -3.62 -4.34 7.77
C VAL A 29 -2.92 -5.61 8.21
N GLY A 30 -1.73 -5.86 7.69
CA GLY A 30 -0.76 -6.81 8.23
C GLY A 30 0.20 -6.09 9.17
N LEU A 31 0.15 -6.39 10.46
CA LEU A 31 0.98 -5.75 11.48
C LEU A 31 1.97 -6.74 12.09
N VAL A 32 3.25 -6.43 12.05
CA VAL A 32 4.28 -7.16 12.80
C VAL A 32 4.83 -6.26 13.89
N GLY A 33 4.94 -6.76 15.11
CA GLY A 33 5.61 -5.99 16.14
C GLY A 33 5.85 -6.71 17.45
N VAL A 34 6.60 -6.06 18.32
CA VAL A 34 6.99 -6.61 19.61
C VAL A 34 5.79 -6.73 20.53
N ALA A 35 5.57 -7.95 21.00
CA ALA A 35 4.58 -8.31 21.99
C ALA A 35 5.23 -8.73 23.31
N VAL A 36 4.45 -8.69 24.39
CA VAL A 36 4.85 -9.19 25.73
C VAL A 36 4.36 -10.64 25.94
N LYS A 37 3.31 -11.05 25.23
CA LYS A 37 2.76 -12.42 25.24
C LYS A 37 2.16 -12.79 23.88
N GLY A 38 1.74 -14.04 23.75
CA GLY A 38 1.23 -14.62 22.50
C GLY A 38 2.16 -15.73 22.02
N THR A 39 1.98 -16.15 20.78
CA THR A 39 2.73 -17.24 20.14
C THR A 39 3.39 -16.70 18.88
N ALA A 40 4.71 -16.87 18.79
CA ALA A 40 5.48 -16.47 17.62
C ALA A 40 5.01 -17.22 16.37
N GLU A 41 5.18 -16.61 15.20
CA GLU A 41 4.83 -17.21 13.89
C GLU A 41 3.35 -17.62 13.75
N GLN A 42 2.47 -17.10 14.61
CA GLN A 42 1.04 -17.25 14.50
C GLN A 42 0.39 -15.94 14.03
N VAL A 43 -0.53 -16.06 13.07
CA VAL A 43 -1.37 -14.93 12.63
C VAL A 43 -2.58 -14.83 13.55
N TYR A 44 -2.74 -13.67 14.19
CA TYR A 44 -3.89 -13.31 14.98
C TYR A 44 -4.81 -12.40 14.16
N SER A 45 -6.11 -12.68 14.20
CA SER A 45 -7.13 -11.77 13.67
C SER A 45 -7.65 -10.93 14.83
N VAL A 46 -7.42 -9.61 14.74
CA VAL A 46 -7.72 -8.65 15.81
C VAL A 46 -8.75 -7.65 15.31
N THR A 47 -9.83 -7.47 16.06
CA THR A 47 -10.97 -6.61 15.68
C THR A 47 -11.25 -5.51 16.71
N SER A 48 -10.44 -5.40 17.76
CA SER A 48 -10.51 -4.28 18.71
C SER A 48 -9.20 -4.07 19.47
N ALA A 49 -8.96 -2.85 19.95
CA ALA A 49 -7.81 -2.51 20.78
C ALA A 49 -7.75 -3.36 22.06
N SER A 50 -8.88 -3.59 22.73
CA SER A 50 -8.95 -4.44 23.92
C SER A 50 -8.57 -5.90 23.61
N GLN A 51 -8.91 -6.41 22.42
CA GLN A 51 -8.49 -7.74 21.99
C GLN A 51 -6.98 -7.79 21.70
N ALA A 52 -6.41 -6.73 21.11
CA ALA A 52 -4.97 -6.61 20.90
C ALA A 52 -4.19 -6.74 22.22
N VAL A 53 -4.59 -6.00 23.25
CA VAL A 53 -3.98 -6.09 24.60
C VAL A 53 -4.17 -7.48 25.22
N ARG A 54 -5.33 -8.12 25.00
CA ARG A 54 -5.56 -9.50 25.47
C ARG A 54 -4.63 -10.51 24.82
N PHE A 55 -4.33 -10.39 23.52
CA PHE A 55 -3.43 -11.28 22.82
C PHE A 55 -1.95 -10.98 23.07
N PHE A 56 -1.56 -9.71 23.09
CA PHE A 56 -0.16 -9.30 23.04
C PHE A 56 0.37 -8.67 24.33
N GLY A 57 -0.52 -8.31 25.26
CA GLY A 57 -0.18 -7.50 26.44
C GLY A 57 -0.06 -6.02 26.07
N GLU A 58 0.15 -5.18 27.08
CA GLU A 58 0.54 -3.78 26.88
C GLU A 58 1.92 -3.76 26.21
N SER A 59 1.94 -3.50 24.91
CA SER A 59 3.08 -3.75 24.03
C SER A 59 3.01 -2.85 22.80
N ARG A 60 4.13 -2.71 22.08
CA ARG A 60 4.20 -1.87 20.86
C ARG A 60 3.18 -2.31 19.82
N ILE A 61 3.08 -3.62 19.55
CA ILE A 61 2.08 -4.13 18.59
C ILE A 61 0.64 -3.82 19.01
N ALA A 62 0.33 -3.86 20.32
CA ALA A 62 -1.00 -3.50 20.81
C ALA A 62 -1.27 -1.99 20.69
N ARG A 63 -0.25 -1.15 20.91
CA ARG A 63 -0.34 0.30 20.72
C ARG A 63 -0.58 0.68 19.26
N LEU A 64 0.17 0.08 18.33
CA LEU A 64 -0.05 0.30 16.90
C LEU A 64 -1.43 -0.20 16.45
N ALA A 65 -1.89 -1.33 16.98
CA ALA A 65 -3.25 -1.81 16.72
C ALA A 65 -4.33 -0.82 17.19
N GLU A 66 -4.17 -0.22 18.37
CA GLU A 66 -5.07 0.84 18.85
C GLU A 66 -5.12 2.03 17.89
N ILE A 67 -3.97 2.52 17.43
CA ILE A 67 -3.89 3.62 16.46
C ILE A 67 -4.61 3.25 15.15
N LEU A 68 -4.44 2.04 14.65
CA LEU A 68 -5.14 1.57 13.45
C LEU A 68 -6.67 1.59 13.62
N PHE A 69 -7.18 1.12 14.77
CA PHE A 69 -8.62 1.18 15.06
C PHE A 69 -9.14 2.62 15.19
N LEU A 70 -8.36 3.54 15.78
CA LEU A 70 -8.71 4.96 15.85
C LEU A 70 -8.81 5.61 14.46
N ASN A 71 -8.08 5.09 13.48
CA ASN A 71 -8.13 5.53 12.08
C ASN A 71 -9.08 4.68 11.21
N GLY A 72 -10.03 3.96 11.83
CA GLY A 72 -11.14 3.33 11.12
C GLY A 72 -10.86 1.94 10.52
N VAL A 73 -9.71 1.32 10.83
CA VAL A 73 -9.46 -0.08 10.45
C VAL A 73 -10.42 -1.00 11.20
N TYR A 74 -11.07 -1.93 10.51
CA TYR A 74 -12.05 -2.84 11.14
C TYR A 74 -11.43 -4.17 11.61
N GLU A 75 -10.33 -4.59 10.98
CA GLU A 75 -9.62 -5.82 11.31
C GLU A 75 -8.12 -5.70 10.99
N ILE A 76 -7.29 -6.32 11.83
CA ILE A 76 -5.84 -6.40 11.69
C ILE A 76 -5.43 -7.87 11.71
N LYS A 77 -4.58 -8.27 10.76
CA LYS A 77 -3.83 -9.53 10.81
C LYS A 77 -2.48 -9.24 11.46
N ALA A 78 -2.31 -9.66 12.70
CA ALA A 78 -1.12 -9.34 13.49
C ALA A 78 -0.25 -10.59 13.72
N VAL A 79 1.06 -10.46 13.61
CA VAL A 79 2.03 -11.50 13.98
C VAL A 79 2.99 -10.92 15.03
N PRO A 80 3.00 -11.45 16.26
CA PRO A 80 3.88 -10.96 17.31
C PRO A 80 5.31 -11.46 17.08
N VAL A 81 6.27 -10.59 17.38
CA VAL A 81 7.67 -10.95 17.59
C VAL A 81 8.06 -10.63 19.03
N PHE A 82 9.14 -11.21 19.52
CA PHE A 82 9.51 -11.13 20.94
C PHE A 82 10.96 -10.71 21.10
N LYS A 83 11.23 -9.94 22.15
CA LYS A 83 12.59 -9.57 22.54
C LYS A 83 13.39 -10.81 22.93
N GLU A 84 14.65 -10.87 22.50
CA GLU A 84 15.56 -11.97 22.81
C GLU A 84 16.55 -11.51 23.89
N ASN A 85 16.47 -12.11 25.08
CA ASN A 85 17.29 -11.72 26.25
C ASN A 85 17.21 -10.22 26.58
N GLY A 86 16.03 -9.61 26.41
CA GLY A 86 15.79 -8.18 26.64
C GLY A 86 16.18 -7.25 25.49
N ASN A 87 16.82 -7.77 24.43
CA ASN A 87 17.21 -6.99 23.26
C ASN A 87 16.10 -6.97 22.20
N GLU A 88 16.17 -6.00 21.29
CA GLU A 88 15.27 -5.92 20.15
C GLU A 88 15.33 -7.20 19.29
N PRO A 89 14.18 -7.68 18.76
CA PRO A 89 14.17 -8.90 17.98
C PRO A 89 15.00 -8.76 16.70
N GLY A 90 15.71 -9.82 16.31
CA GLY A 90 16.44 -9.84 15.05
C GLY A 90 15.51 -9.69 13.83
N SER A 91 16.05 -9.12 12.74
CA SER A 91 15.30 -8.91 11.49
C SER A 91 14.76 -10.19 10.85
N LEU A 92 15.36 -11.35 11.16
CA LEU A 92 14.87 -12.65 10.70
C LEU A 92 13.47 -12.99 11.24
N LEU A 93 13.18 -12.65 12.50
CA LEU A 93 11.87 -12.87 13.12
C LEU A 93 10.79 -12.04 12.40
N TYR A 94 11.10 -10.78 12.10
CA TYR A 94 10.24 -9.91 11.29
C TYR A 94 10.07 -10.47 9.87
N SER A 95 11.16 -10.91 9.22
CA SER A 95 11.10 -11.50 7.87
C SER A 95 10.15 -12.70 7.81
N ASN A 96 10.19 -13.60 8.79
CA ASN A 96 9.28 -14.74 8.87
C ASN A 96 7.83 -14.29 9.05
N ALA A 97 7.59 -13.32 9.95
CA ALA A 97 6.27 -12.76 10.18
C ALA A 97 5.69 -12.08 8.92
N PHE A 98 6.47 -11.28 8.21
CA PHE A 98 6.02 -10.66 6.95
C PHE A 98 5.69 -11.70 5.88
N LYS A 99 6.45 -12.79 5.77
CA LYS A 99 6.15 -13.88 4.82
C LYS A 99 4.79 -14.54 5.10
N LEU A 100 4.39 -14.65 6.36
CA LEU A 100 3.06 -15.16 6.74
C LEU A 100 1.96 -14.20 6.29
N LEU A 101 2.10 -12.91 6.63
CA LEU A 101 1.12 -11.87 6.30
C LEU A 101 1.01 -11.63 4.78
N ALA A 102 2.13 -11.65 4.06
CA ALA A 102 2.20 -11.44 2.61
C ALA A 102 1.55 -12.57 1.78
N ARG A 103 1.16 -13.68 2.41
CA ARG A 103 0.38 -14.76 1.76
C ARG A 103 -1.12 -14.60 1.94
N ILE A 104 -1.54 -13.73 2.86
CA ILE A 104 -2.95 -13.43 3.13
C ILE A 104 -3.41 -12.44 2.07
N GLU A 105 -4.45 -12.79 1.33
CA GLU A 105 -4.93 -11.99 0.20
C GLU A 105 -5.60 -10.71 0.66
N GLU A 106 -6.32 -10.78 1.78
CA GLU A 106 -7.02 -9.67 2.42
C GLU A 106 -6.04 -8.60 2.91
N VAL A 107 -4.83 -8.97 3.31
CA VAL A 107 -3.81 -7.99 3.74
C VAL A 107 -3.42 -7.14 2.56
N LYS A 108 -3.59 -5.81 2.63
CA LYS A 108 -3.20 -4.88 1.55
C LYS A 108 -2.06 -3.96 1.97
N ILE A 109 -1.92 -3.66 3.26
CA ILE A 109 -0.84 -2.85 3.80
C ILE A 109 -0.04 -3.64 4.83
N LEU A 110 1.29 -3.59 4.78
CA LEU A 110 2.20 -4.12 5.79
C LEU A 110 2.81 -2.99 6.63
N LEU A 111 2.93 -3.25 7.94
CA LEU A 111 3.47 -2.33 8.95
C LEU A 111 4.44 -3.02 9.91
N CYS A 112 5.31 -2.23 10.54
CA CYS A 112 6.12 -2.67 11.67
C CYS A 112 6.38 -1.59 12.72
N ASP A 113 6.71 -2.00 13.94
CA ASP A 113 7.02 -1.16 15.10
C ASP A 113 8.52 -0.81 15.23
N THR A 114 9.24 -0.70 14.11
CA THR A 114 10.70 -0.46 14.12
C THR A 114 11.10 0.60 13.11
N LEU A 115 12.23 1.25 13.41
CA LEU A 115 12.93 2.16 12.49
C LEU A 115 14.15 1.51 11.84
N PHE A 116 14.33 0.19 11.99
CA PHE A 116 15.52 -0.50 11.50
C PHE A 116 15.41 -0.81 10.01
N SER A 117 16.35 -0.28 9.22
CA SER A 117 16.40 -0.53 7.77
C SER A 117 16.48 -2.02 7.42
N SER A 118 17.07 -2.86 8.27
CA SER A 118 17.10 -4.31 8.05
C SER A 118 15.71 -4.97 8.12
N VAL A 119 14.82 -4.45 8.97
CA VAL A 119 13.41 -4.90 9.06
C VAL A 119 12.61 -4.34 7.89
N HIS A 120 12.81 -3.07 7.53
CA HIS A 120 12.15 -2.47 6.36
C HIS A 120 12.53 -3.18 5.05
N ASN A 121 13.80 -3.55 4.86
CA ASN A 121 14.24 -4.37 3.71
C ASN A 121 13.64 -5.79 3.72
N ALA A 122 13.43 -6.37 4.91
CA ALA A 122 12.74 -7.65 5.02
C ALA A 122 11.25 -7.54 4.63
N MET A 123 10.61 -6.40 4.94
CA MET A 123 9.26 -6.07 4.49
C MET A 123 9.20 -5.89 2.97
N LEU A 124 10.14 -5.14 2.38
CA LEU A 124 10.28 -4.99 0.92
C LEU A 124 10.41 -6.36 0.25
N SER A 125 11.29 -7.22 0.77
CA SER A 125 11.44 -8.58 0.25
C SER A 125 10.13 -9.39 0.29
N ALA A 126 9.30 -9.18 1.31
CA ALA A 126 8.01 -9.85 1.42
C ALA A 126 6.97 -9.33 0.42
N ILE A 127 6.90 -8.01 0.19
CA ILE A 127 5.98 -7.41 -0.79
C ILE A 127 6.37 -7.80 -2.22
N THR A 128 7.66 -7.74 -2.59
CA THR A 128 8.13 -8.19 -3.92
C THR A 128 7.79 -9.66 -4.17
N ASN A 129 7.91 -10.50 -3.15
CA ASN A 129 7.50 -11.89 -3.24
C ASN A 129 5.97 -12.05 -3.40
N ALA A 130 5.18 -11.15 -2.84
CA ALA A 130 3.73 -11.13 -3.01
C ALA A 130 3.32 -10.65 -4.41
N ASP A 131 4.04 -9.68 -4.97
CA ASP A 131 3.83 -9.21 -6.35
C ASP A 131 4.05 -10.32 -7.37
N ASN A 132 5.04 -11.19 -7.17
CA ASN A 132 5.25 -12.40 -7.98
C ASN A 132 4.05 -13.37 -7.98
N ARG A 133 3.10 -13.20 -7.05
CA ARG A 133 1.85 -13.95 -6.94
C ARG A 133 0.62 -13.11 -7.28
N ASN A 134 0.79 -11.90 -7.85
CA ASN A 134 -0.27 -10.91 -8.06
C ASN A 134 -1.02 -10.52 -6.77
N GLN A 135 -0.37 -10.67 -5.61
CA GLN A 135 -0.90 -10.31 -4.30
C GLN A 135 -0.30 -8.98 -3.86
N HIS A 136 -0.54 -7.94 -4.66
CA HIS A 136 -0.07 -6.57 -4.45
C HIS A 136 -0.29 -6.08 -3.02
N LYS A 137 0.78 -5.57 -2.41
CA LYS A 137 0.82 -4.99 -1.05
C LYS A 137 1.49 -3.62 -1.11
N ILE A 138 1.23 -2.78 -0.11
CA ILE A 138 1.95 -1.53 0.14
C ILE A 138 2.63 -1.65 1.51
N ALA A 139 3.89 -1.28 1.60
CA ALA A 139 4.59 -1.09 2.86
C ALA A 139 4.46 0.37 3.28
N VAL A 140 3.97 0.63 4.49
CA VAL A 140 4.02 1.97 5.10
C VAL A 140 4.98 1.90 6.28
N ILE A 141 6.06 2.66 6.22
CA ILE A 141 7.14 2.61 7.20
C ILE A 141 7.45 4.00 7.74
N GLU A 142 7.82 4.04 9.01
CA GLU A 142 8.30 5.24 9.67
C GLU A 142 9.83 5.19 9.71
N THR A 143 10.49 6.33 9.51
CA THR A 143 11.95 6.42 9.54
C THR A 143 12.42 7.47 10.54
N GLY A 144 13.44 7.11 11.34
CA GLY A 144 14.18 8.04 12.19
C GLY A 144 15.27 8.80 11.43
N GLY A 145 16.17 9.46 12.17
CA GLY A 145 17.33 10.18 11.60
C GLY A 145 17.03 11.60 11.09
N ASP A 146 18.09 12.29 10.67
CA ASP A 146 18.01 13.61 10.06
C ASP A 146 17.50 13.53 8.61
N ILE A 147 17.16 14.69 8.02
CA ILE A 147 16.56 14.76 6.68
C ILE A 147 17.43 14.04 5.63
N ASN A 148 18.74 14.23 5.66
CA ASN A 148 19.65 13.60 4.70
C ASN A 148 19.67 12.06 4.83
N GLY A 149 19.64 11.55 6.06
CA GLY A 149 19.52 10.12 6.33
C GLY A 149 18.18 9.56 5.82
N LYS A 150 17.08 10.30 6.00
CA LYS A 150 15.76 9.89 5.47
C LYS A 150 15.76 9.85 3.94
N ILE A 151 16.28 10.88 3.28
CA ILE A 151 16.39 10.97 1.82
C ILE A 151 17.22 9.80 1.27
N SER A 152 18.35 9.52 1.91
CA SER A 152 19.21 8.39 1.53
C SER A 152 18.49 7.05 1.69
N ASN A 153 17.67 6.89 2.75
CA ASN A 153 16.86 5.70 2.96
C ASN A 153 15.79 5.54 1.88
N ALA A 154 15.07 6.61 1.53
CA ALA A 154 14.05 6.60 0.47
C ALA A 154 14.65 6.23 -0.89
N ALA A 155 15.78 6.84 -1.26
CA ALA A 155 16.50 6.51 -2.49
C ALA A 155 16.99 5.04 -2.53
N ALA A 156 17.32 4.45 -1.37
CA ALA A 156 17.70 3.04 -1.30
C ALA A 156 16.52 2.08 -1.54
N PHE A 157 15.28 2.50 -1.26
CA PHE A 157 14.09 1.72 -1.61
C PHE A 157 13.71 1.91 -3.08
N ASN A 158 13.62 3.16 -3.55
CA ASN A 158 13.13 3.55 -4.87
C ASN A 158 12.04 2.62 -5.42
N ASN A 159 10.95 2.47 -4.67
CA ASN A 159 9.89 1.50 -4.95
C ASN A 159 8.51 2.13 -4.78
N GLU A 160 7.64 1.88 -5.75
CA GLU A 160 6.28 2.39 -5.81
C GLU A 160 5.38 1.83 -4.70
N ARG A 161 5.74 0.68 -4.15
CA ARG A 161 4.97 0.01 -3.08
C ARG A 161 5.52 0.28 -1.69
N VAL A 162 6.48 1.20 -1.54
CA VAL A 162 7.00 1.63 -0.25
C VAL A 162 6.68 3.11 -0.06
N MET A 163 5.97 3.41 1.03
CA MET A 163 5.71 4.77 1.51
C MET A 163 6.47 4.99 2.81
N ILE A 164 7.34 6.00 2.83
CA ILE A 164 8.02 6.44 4.04
C ILE A 164 7.30 7.65 4.60
N VAL A 165 6.98 7.62 5.90
CA VAL A 165 6.40 8.76 6.62
C VAL A 165 7.41 9.38 7.57
N ALA A 166 7.38 10.71 7.69
CA ALA A 166 8.22 11.48 8.60
C ALA A 166 7.57 12.81 9.00
N PRO A 167 7.84 13.34 10.21
CA PRO A 167 8.72 12.80 11.25
C PRO A 167 8.01 11.71 12.08
N SER A 168 8.67 11.22 13.13
CA SER A 168 8.03 10.40 14.16
C SER A 168 6.97 11.21 14.90
N GLY A 169 6.01 10.50 15.49
CA GLY A 169 4.88 11.09 16.21
C GLY A 169 5.21 11.35 17.69
N LEU A 170 4.37 12.17 18.33
CA LEU A 170 4.32 12.31 19.77
C LEU A 170 3.10 11.56 20.34
N ASP A 171 3.21 11.07 21.58
CA ASP A 171 2.10 10.55 22.35
C ASP A 171 1.24 11.70 22.94
N ALA A 172 0.12 11.36 23.60
CA ALA A 172 -0.77 12.35 24.20
C ALA A 172 -0.13 13.16 25.34
N SER A 173 1.01 12.72 25.87
CA SER A 173 1.77 13.43 26.91
C SER A 173 2.89 14.29 26.32
N GLY A 174 3.08 14.28 24.99
CA GLY A 174 4.13 15.02 24.30
C GLY A 174 5.49 14.31 24.27
N ASN A 175 5.57 13.03 24.63
CA ASN A 175 6.80 12.24 24.48
C ASN A 175 6.85 11.59 23.10
N THR A 176 8.03 11.14 22.65
CA THR A 176 8.17 10.31 21.45
C THR A 176 7.20 9.12 21.49
N ALA A 177 6.35 9.01 20.48
CA ALA A 177 5.45 7.88 20.33
C ALA A 177 6.22 6.60 20.02
N GLU A 178 5.57 5.45 20.23
CA GLU A 178 6.13 4.17 19.80
C GLU A 178 6.46 4.18 18.32
N HIS A 179 7.61 3.62 17.94
CA HIS A 179 8.02 3.56 16.54
C HIS A 179 6.94 2.93 15.66
N GLY A 180 6.70 3.53 14.49
CA GLY A 180 5.67 3.08 13.56
C GLY A 180 4.27 3.59 13.90
N SER A 181 4.11 4.44 14.92
CA SER A 181 2.82 5.06 15.26
C SER A 181 2.29 5.94 14.12
N VAL A 182 3.15 6.73 13.47
CA VAL A 182 2.72 7.58 12.33
C VAL A 182 2.40 6.69 11.14
N ALA A 183 3.22 5.68 10.86
CA ALA A 183 2.96 4.72 9.79
C ALA A 183 1.63 3.98 10.00
N ALA A 184 1.32 3.61 11.25
CA ALA A 184 0.05 3.00 11.61
C ALA A 184 -1.13 3.95 11.37
N ALA A 185 -1.03 5.21 11.79
CA ALA A 185 -2.10 6.17 11.54
C ALA A 185 -2.34 6.39 10.03
N VAL A 186 -1.27 6.55 9.26
CA VAL A 186 -1.33 6.72 7.79
C VAL A 186 -1.91 5.49 7.10
N ALA A 187 -1.49 4.29 7.47
CA ALA A 187 -2.07 3.06 6.93
C ALA A 187 -3.56 2.90 7.25
N GLY A 188 -3.98 3.34 8.44
CA GLY A 188 -5.40 3.38 8.80
C GLY A 188 -6.19 4.36 7.94
N ALA A 189 -5.66 5.57 7.71
CA ALA A 189 -6.25 6.54 6.79
C ALA A 189 -6.37 5.99 5.35
N ILE A 190 -5.34 5.32 4.84
CA ILE A 190 -5.34 4.72 3.48
C ILE A 190 -6.43 3.64 3.34
N LEU A 191 -6.62 2.79 4.35
CA LEU A 191 -7.58 1.68 4.29
C LEU A 191 -9.02 2.07 4.63
N SER A 192 -9.21 3.15 5.39
CA SER A 192 -10.55 3.67 5.68
C SER A 192 -11.14 4.42 4.49
N GLU A 193 -10.28 4.95 3.61
CA GLU A 193 -10.69 5.55 2.34
C GLU A 193 -11.04 4.48 1.29
N ASN A 194 -12.29 4.48 0.84
CA ASN A 194 -12.80 3.49 -0.11
C ASN A 194 -12.47 3.86 -1.56
N ASP A 195 -12.34 5.15 -1.85
CA ASP A 195 -11.97 5.63 -3.17
C ASP A 195 -10.43 5.63 -3.32
N PRO A 196 -9.87 4.81 -4.22
CA PRO A 196 -8.42 4.77 -4.43
C PRO A 196 -7.84 6.09 -4.98
N ALA A 197 -8.65 6.92 -5.63
CA ALA A 197 -8.21 8.15 -6.28
C ALA A 197 -8.20 9.37 -5.34
N VAL A 198 -8.84 9.29 -4.17
CA VAL A 198 -8.78 10.36 -3.17
C VAL A 198 -7.33 10.52 -2.67
N PRO A 199 -6.74 11.72 -2.78
CA PRO A 199 -5.38 11.97 -2.30
C PRO A 199 -5.32 11.97 -0.78
N LEU A 200 -4.16 11.60 -0.23
CA LEU A 200 -3.94 11.62 1.22
C LEU A 200 -3.73 13.03 1.79
N ASN A 201 -3.63 14.06 0.96
CA ASN A 201 -3.30 15.41 1.40
C ASN A 201 -4.37 15.93 2.36
N GLY A 202 -3.94 16.38 3.54
CA GLY A 202 -4.83 16.84 4.60
C GLY A 202 -5.58 15.72 5.33
N ALA A 203 -5.33 14.44 5.04
CA ALA A 203 -5.92 13.32 5.77
C ALA A 203 -5.51 13.41 7.25
N GLU A 204 -6.51 13.55 8.12
CA GLU A 204 -6.33 13.66 9.56
C GLU A 204 -5.95 12.30 10.16
N LEU A 205 -4.94 12.33 11.04
CA LEU A 205 -4.34 11.15 11.66
C LEU A 205 -4.69 11.12 13.15
N PHE A 206 -5.36 10.07 13.58
CA PHE A 206 -5.81 9.90 14.95
C PHE A 206 -4.85 9.01 15.78
N GLY A 207 -4.89 9.16 17.10
CA GLY A 207 -4.06 8.37 18.02
C GLY A 207 -2.65 8.93 18.28
N LEU A 208 -2.36 10.12 17.76
CA LEU A 208 -1.12 10.88 17.94
C LEU A 208 -1.41 12.17 18.74
N GLY A 209 -0.48 12.58 19.59
CA GLY A 209 -0.52 13.86 20.30
C GLY A 209 0.20 15.01 19.58
N GLY A 210 0.93 14.69 18.50
CA GLY A 210 1.68 15.65 17.70
C GLY A 210 2.74 14.97 16.84
N VAL A 211 3.71 15.76 16.35
CA VAL A 211 4.88 15.28 15.60
C VAL A 211 6.15 15.83 16.24
N GLU A 212 7.25 15.08 16.18
CA GLU A 212 8.51 15.45 16.84
C GLU A 212 9.17 16.70 16.25
N MET A 213 8.88 17.00 14.98
CA MET A 213 9.51 18.08 14.23
C MET A 213 8.49 18.75 13.32
N ASN A 214 8.50 20.08 13.31
CA ASN A 214 7.80 20.85 12.30
C ASN A 214 8.81 21.21 11.21
N TYR A 215 8.62 20.66 10.03
CA TYR A 215 9.47 20.96 8.87
C TYR A 215 9.14 22.35 8.31
N THR A 216 10.15 23.04 7.82
CA THR A 216 9.99 24.23 6.98
C THR A 216 9.48 23.84 5.59
N GLU A 217 8.93 24.80 4.84
CA GLU A 217 8.47 24.57 3.46
C GLU A 217 9.56 23.98 2.56
N ASP A 218 10.80 24.46 2.67
CA ASP A 218 11.93 23.94 1.87
C ASP A 218 12.28 22.48 2.24
N GLU A 219 12.15 22.13 3.51
CA GLU A 219 12.36 20.76 4.00
C GLU A 219 11.22 19.84 3.56
N ILE A 220 9.98 20.31 3.61
CA ILE A 220 8.81 19.60 3.09
C ILE A 220 8.99 19.34 1.59
N ASP A 221 9.36 20.35 0.82
CA ASP A 221 9.65 20.24 -0.61
C ASP A 221 10.75 19.20 -0.88
N SER A 222 11.81 19.20 -0.06
CA SER A 222 12.92 18.26 -0.18
C SER A 222 12.49 16.82 0.14
N LEU A 223 11.68 16.63 1.19
CA LEU A 223 11.15 15.32 1.58
C LEU A 223 10.23 14.76 0.48
N VAL A 224 9.28 15.57 0.01
CA VAL A 224 8.33 15.19 -1.05
C VAL A 224 9.10 14.80 -2.31
N ARG A 225 10.00 15.64 -2.82
CA ARG A 225 10.79 15.33 -4.03
C ARG A 225 11.64 14.07 -3.90
N SER A 226 12.03 13.71 -2.68
CA SER A 226 12.82 12.50 -2.40
C SER A 226 11.97 11.27 -2.10
N GLY A 227 10.64 11.33 -2.28
CA GLY A 227 9.76 10.17 -2.09
C GLY A 227 9.43 9.88 -0.62
N ILE A 228 9.41 10.91 0.23
CA ILE A 228 9.02 10.82 1.63
C ILE A 228 7.74 11.62 1.82
N SER A 229 6.75 11.01 2.46
CA SER A 229 5.46 11.62 2.79
C SER A 229 5.56 12.38 4.11
N PRO A 230 5.55 13.72 4.11
CA PRO A 230 5.65 14.49 5.33
C PRO A 230 4.32 14.50 6.07
N VAL A 231 4.38 14.51 7.39
CA VAL A 231 3.24 14.78 8.27
C VAL A 231 3.52 16.02 9.10
N GLU A 232 2.47 16.76 9.42
CA GLU A 232 2.55 17.97 10.23
C GLU A 232 1.53 17.96 11.36
N CYS A 233 1.73 18.83 12.35
CA CYS A 233 0.74 19.08 13.39
C CYS A 233 0.41 20.57 13.45
N VAL A 234 -0.78 20.95 12.97
CA VAL A 234 -1.25 22.34 12.96
C VAL A 234 -2.50 22.45 13.81
N GLY A 235 -2.46 23.31 14.84
CA GLY A 235 -3.60 23.50 15.75
C GLY A 235 -3.99 22.23 16.52
N GLY A 236 -3.03 21.32 16.77
CA GLY A 236 -3.28 20.04 17.44
C GLY A 236 -3.84 18.93 16.54
N ARG A 237 -4.06 19.22 15.26
CA ARG A 237 -4.44 18.24 14.24
C ARG A 237 -3.19 17.71 13.56
N VAL A 238 -2.96 16.39 13.63
CA VAL A 238 -1.91 15.74 12.85
C VAL A 238 -2.48 15.35 11.48
N SER A 239 -1.80 15.68 10.39
CA SER A 239 -2.24 15.34 9.04
C SER A 239 -1.09 15.06 8.07
N VAL A 240 -1.38 14.31 7.01
CA VAL A 240 -0.45 14.08 5.90
C VAL A 240 -0.40 15.33 5.02
N ILE A 241 0.79 15.83 4.71
CA ILE A 241 0.96 16.94 3.76
C ILE A 241 0.77 16.45 2.33
N ARG A 242 1.50 15.39 1.95
CA ARG A 242 1.36 14.73 0.64
C ARG A 242 1.68 13.25 0.71
N GLY A 243 0.85 12.43 0.07
CA GLY A 243 1.02 10.98 0.03
C GLY A 243 1.83 10.50 -1.18
N VAL A 244 3.14 10.31 -0.99
CA VAL A 244 4.07 9.89 -2.03
C VAL A 244 4.76 8.56 -1.72
N THR A 245 5.18 7.86 -2.76
CA THR A 245 5.99 6.63 -2.69
C THR A 245 7.47 6.98 -2.74
N THR A 246 8.32 6.01 -2.43
CA THR A 246 9.78 6.18 -2.56
C THR A 246 10.27 6.19 -4.01
N CYS A 247 9.42 5.88 -4.99
CA CYS A 247 9.77 5.83 -6.40
C CYS A 247 9.98 7.26 -6.96
N THR A 248 11.22 7.55 -7.33
CA THR A 248 11.67 8.86 -7.83
C THR A 248 12.61 8.76 -9.03
N THR A 249 13.08 7.56 -9.34
CA THR A 249 13.95 7.29 -10.48
C THR A 249 13.55 6.04 -11.24
N ASP A 250 13.82 6.01 -12.53
CA ASP A 250 13.65 4.83 -13.39
C ASP A 250 14.78 3.79 -13.17
N GLU A 251 14.76 2.73 -13.99
CA GLU A 251 15.79 1.67 -13.95
C GLU A 251 17.20 2.14 -14.36
N ASN A 252 17.31 3.30 -15.03
CA ASN A 252 18.56 3.92 -15.45
C ASN A 252 19.06 4.96 -14.42
N GLY A 253 18.28 5.24 -13.37
CA GLY A 253 18.59 6.25 -12.36
C GLY A 253 18.25 7.67 -12.79
N GLU A 254 17.47 7.86 -13.85
CA GLU A 254 16.95 9.15 -14.29
C GLU A 254 15.69 9.52 -13.49
N SER A 255 15.43 10.81 -13.28
CA SER A 255 14.24 11.25 -12.54
C SER A 255 12.96 10.80 -13.25
N ASP A 256 12.15 10.03 -12.53
CA ASP A 256 10.84 9.56 -12.99
C ASP A 256 9.84 9.67 -11.83
N PHE A 257 8.73 10.37 -12.08
CA PHE A 257 7.67 10.60 -11.11
C PHE A 257 6.36 9.89 -11.47
N THR A 258 6.38 8.97 -12.44
CA THR A 258 5.20 8.21 -12.89
C THR A 258 4.47 7.53 -11.73
N TRP A 259 5.23 6.92 -10.82
CA TRP A 259 4.71 6.19 -9.65
C TRP A 259 4.85 6.95 -8.33
N HIS A 260 5.14 8.25 -8.41
CA HIS A 260 5.44 9.05 -7.23
C HIS A 260 4.23 9.24 -6.32
N GLU A 261 3.04 9.45 -6.88
CA GLU A 261 1.81 9.57 -6.11
C GLU A 261 1.31 8.19 -5.66
N LEU A 262 1.03 8.03 -4.37
CA LEU A 262 0.48 6.78 -3.85
C LEU A 262 -0.87 6.42 -4.49
N THR A 263 -1.67 7.43 -4.85
CA THR A 263 -2.98 7.23 -5.51
C THR A 263 -2.85 6.49 -6.83
N THR A 264 -1.78 6.72 -7.60
CA THR A 264 -1.50 5.98 -8.85
C THR A 264 -1.45 4.47 -8.58
N VAL A 265 -0.71 4.07 -7.53
CA VAL A 265 -0.60 2.66 -7.14
C VAL A 265 -1.95 2.11 -6.67
N ARG A 266 -2.69 2.86 -5.85
CA ARG A 266 -4.02 2.47 -5.36
C ARG A 266 -5.04 2.30 -6.49
N ILE A 267 -5.01 3.18 -7.50
CA ILE A 267 -5.89 3.10 -8.68
C ILE A 267 -5.56 1.84 -9.50
N VAL A 268 -4.28 1.58 -9.76
CA VAL A 268 -3.84 0.38 -10.48
C VAL A 268 -4.23 -0.91 -9.74
N ASP A 269 -4.02 -0.94 -8.42
CA ASP A 269 -4.41 -2.04 -7.53
C ASP A 269 -5.94 -2.17 -7.37
N ASN A 270 -6.73 -1.22 -7.86
CA ASN A 270 -8.19 -1.27 -7.89
C ASN A 270 -8.72 -1.72 -9.26
N VAL A 271 -8.24 -1.11 -10.35
CA VAL A 271 -8.74 -1.32 -11.71
C VAL A 271 -8.35 -2.70 -12.25
N ILE A 272 -7.06 -3.06 -12.16
CA ILE A 272 -6.56 -4.31 -12.78
C ILE A 272 -7.19 -5.55 -12.13
N PRO A 273 -7.26 -5.67 -10.79
CA PRO A 273 -7.92 -6.79 -10.17
C PRO A 273 -9.42 -6.89 -10.51
N GLU A 274 -10.16 -5.78 -10.57
CA GLU A 274 -11.58 -5.81 -10.94
C GLU A 274 -11.80 -6.32 -12.38
N VAL A 275 -10.97 -5.90 -13.33
CA VAL A 275 -10.99 -6.44 -14.70
C VAL A 275 -10.67 -7.94 -14.68
N ARG A 276 -9.60 -8.34 -13.99
CA ARG A 276 -9.17 -9.75 -13.91
C ARG A 276 -10.26 -10.65 -13.33
N GLU A 277 -10.83 -10.26 -12.21
CA GLU A 277 -11.89 -11.00 -11.50
C GLU A 277 -13.14 -11.12 -12.36
N SER A 278 -13.59 -10.02 -12.97
CA SER A 278 -14.78 -10.05 -13.83
C SER A 278 -14.59 -10.95 -15.06
N LEU A 279 -13.41 -10.93 -15.68
CA LEU A 279 -13.12 -11.83 -16.80
C LEU A 279 -13.04 -13.29 -16.37
N ARG A 280 -12.44 -13.58 -15.21
CA ARG A 280 -12.38 -14.93 -14.65
C ARG A 280 -13.77 -15.49 -14.39
N ASP A 281 -14.66 -14.68 -13.79
CA ASP A 281 -16.02 -15.08 -13.44
C ASP A 281 -16.88 -15.38 -14.66
N MET A 282 -16.83 -14.51 -15.67
CA MET A 282 -17.70 -14.62 -16.84
C MET A 282 -17.21 -15.63 -17.88
N PHE A 283 -15.90 -15.85 -17.99
CA PHE A 283 -15.31 -16.58 -19.12
C PHE A 283 -14.50 -17.82 -18.74
N SER A 284 -14.51 -18.28 -17.49
CA SER A 284 -13.75 -19.44 -16.99
C SER A 284 -13.85 -20.74 -17.82
N ARG A 285 -14.98 -20.95 -18.53
CA ARG A 285 -15.21 -22.12 -19.39
C ARG A 285 -15.58 -21.74 -20.83
N ALA A 286 -15.31 -20.51 -21.24
CA ALA A 286 -15.65 -20.03 -22.57
C ALA A 286 -14.70 -20.58 -23.64
N LYS A 287 -15.21 -20.80 -24.85
CA LYS A 287 -14.36 -21.10 -26.03
C LYS A 287 -13.74 -19.81 -26.55
N ASN A 288 -12.49 -19.85 -27.03
CA ASN A 288 -11.85 -18.71 -27.68
C ASN A 288 -12.40 -18.50 -29.12
N THR A 289 -13.60 -17.93 -29.22
CA THR A 289 -14.24 -17.57 -30.50
C THR A 289 -14.21 -16.06 -30.70
N ALA A 290 -14.39 -15.60 -31.94
CA ALA A 290 -14.53 -14.16 -32.21
C ALA A 290 -15.65 -13.53 -31.36
N GLN A 291 -16.79 -14.20 -31.24
CA GLN A 291 -17.91 -13.76 -30.40
C GLN A 291 -17.52 -13.64 -28.92
N THR A 292 -16.78 -14.62 -28.38
CA THR A 292 -16.29 -14.56 -26.99
C THR A 292 -15.33 -13.40 -26.79
N ARG A 293 -14.44 -13.14 -27.76
CA ARG A 293 -13.49 -12.02 -27.70
C ARG A 293 -14.20 -10.67 -27.74
N ASP A 294 -15.26 -10.53 -28.55
CA ASP A 294 -16.10 -9.32 -28.56
C ASP A 294 -16.83 -9.12 -27.22
N ALA A 295 -17.28 -10.22 -26.59
CA ALA A 295 -17.89 -10.17 -25.26
C ALA A 295 -16.87 -9.78 -24.17
N ILE A 296 -15.65 -10.33 -24.19
CA ILE A 296 -14.55 -9.93 -23.31
C ILE A 296 -14.26 -8.45 -23.47
N ARG A 297 -14.13 -7.97 -24.71
CA ARG A 297 -13.87 -6.56 -25.01
C ARG A 297 -14.96 -5.66 -24.43
N THR A 298 -16.21 -6.02 -24.64
CA THR A 298 -17.37 -5.29 -24.12
C THR A 298 -17.33 -5.24 -22.59
N GLN A 299 -17.00 -6.37 -21.94
CA GLN A 299 -16.93 -6.42 -20.49
C GLN A 299 -15.82 -5.54 -19.91
N VAL A 300 -14.63 -5.54 -20.52
CA VAL A 300 -13.54 -4.65 -20.11
C VAL A 300 -13.96 -3.19 -20.25
N ILE A 301 -14.61 -2.82 -21.37
CA ILE A 301 -15.12 -1.46 -21.60
C ILE A 301 -16.13 -1.06 -20.52
N ILE A 302 -17.08 -1.94 -20.16
CA ILE A 302 -18.07 -1.65 -19.11
C ILE A 302 -17.39 -1.31 -17.78
N ILE A 303 -16.33 -2.04 -17.41
CA ILE A 303 -15.60 -1.78 -16.17
C ILE A 303 -14.86 -0.45 -16.26
N LEU A 304 -14.17 -0.16 -17.37
CA LEU A 304 -13.45 1.09 -17.54
C LEU A 304 -14.38 2.31 -17.58
N GLU A 305 -15.52 2.21 -18.26
CA GLU A 305 -16.58 3.25 -18.25
C GLU A 305 -17.10 3.50 -16.83
N LYS A 306 -17.32 2.44 -16.05
CA LYS A 306 -17.67 2.58 -14.64
C LYS A 306 -16.58 3.32 -13.87
N LYS A 307 -15.30 3.01 -14.08
CA LYS A 307 -14.18 3.70 -13.42
C LYS A 307 -14.06 5.17 -13.80
N VAL A 308 -14.39 5.53 -15.04
CA VAL A 308 -14.51 6.93 -15.47
C VAL A 308 -15.65 7.61 -14.72
N SER A 309 -16.83 6.97 -14.64
CA SER A 309 -17.99 7.54 -13.93
C SER A 309 -17.80 7.67 -12.42
N GLU A 310 -16.96 6.82 -11.83
CA GLU A 310 -16.54 6.88 -10.43
C GLU A 310 -15.41 7.89 -10.19
N GLU A 311 -14.90 8.57 -11.24
CA GLU A 311 -13.75 9.49 -11.20
C GLU A 311 -12.44 8.82 -10.70
N ILE A 312 -12.34 7.49 -10.79
CA ILE A 312 -11.14 6.72 -10.41
C ILE A 312 -10.07 6.80 -11.51
N ILE A 313 -10.50 6.85 -12.77
CA ILE A 313 -9.64 7.08 -13.94
C ILE A 313 -10.21 8.25 -14.73
N GLU A 314 -9.37 9.05 -15.38
CA GLU A 314 -9.83 10.19 -16.19
C GLU A 314 -10.38 9.73 -17.54
N SER A 315 -9.71 8.74 -18.13
CA SER A 315 -10.06 8.21 -19.46
C SER A 315 -9.41 6.86 -19.69
N TYR A 316 -9.83 6.17 -20.76
CA TYR A 316 -9.19 4.95 -21.23
C TYR A 316 -9.07 4.94 -22.77
N GLY A 317 -8.04 4.25 -23.24
CA GLY A 317 -7.71 4.12 -24.65
C GLY A 317 -8.44 2.97 -25.34
N LYS A 318 -7.89 2.52 -26.47
CA LYS A 318 -8.47 1.39 -27.21
C LYS A 318 -8.29 0.08 -26.43
N VAL A 319 -9.40 -0.59 -26.15
CA VAL A 319 -9.38 -1.99 -25.70
C VAL A 319 -9.21 -2.92 -26.91
N SER A 320 -8.16 -3.74 -26.89
CA SER A 320 -7.86 -4.77 -27.89
C SER A 320 -8.05 -6.15 -27.29
N VAL A 321 -8.76 -7.03 -28.00
CA VAL A 321 -8.94 -8.43 -27.61
C VAL A 321 -8.72 -9.29 -28.84
N VAL A 322 -7.60 -9.99 -28.86
CA VAL A 322 -7.18 -10.79 -30.02
C VAL A 322 -6.84 -12.21 -29.58
N GLN A 323 -6.94 -13.14 -30.52
CA GLN A 323 -6.35 -14.46 -30.33
C GLN A 323 -4.84 -14.30 -30.47
N ASP A 324 -4.08 -15.07 -29.69
CA ASP A 324 -2.64 -15.14 -29.88
C ASP A 324 -2.29 -15.73 -31.26
N GLU A 325 -1.19 -15.24 -31.85
CA GLU A 325 -0.79 -15.62 -33.20
C GLU A 325 -0.22 -17.04 -33.25
N ASP A 326 0.44 -17.48 -32.18
CA ASP A 326 1.12 -18.77 -32.10
C ASP A 326 0.28 -19.83 -31.37
N ASP A 327 -0.56 -19.42 -30.41
CA ASP A 327 -1.42 -20.33 -29.64
C ASP A 327 -2.92 -19.95 -29.71
N PRO A 328 -3.75 -20.67 -30.49
CA PRO A 328 -5.18 -20.37 -30.61
C PRO A 328 -5.99 -20.53 -29.32
N THR A 329 -5.41 -21.15 -28.27
CA THR A 329 -6.05 -21.26 -26.96
C THR A 329 -5.89 -20.01 -26.11
N ILE A 330 -4.98 -19.11 -26.48
CA ILE A 330 -4.68 -17.86 -25.75
C ILE A 330 -5.48 -16.69 -26.33
N CYS A 331 -6.03 -15.87 -25.44
CA CYS A 331 -6.70 -14.61 -25.77
C CYS A 331 -5.96 -13.45 -25.09
N ASN A 332 -5.37 -12.59 -25.90
CA ASN A 332 -4.62 -11.42 -25.46
C ASN A 332 -5.57 -10.23 -25.32
N VAL A 333 -5.64 -9.69 -24.10
CA VAL A 333 -6.42 -8.49 -23.77
C VAL A 333 -5.43 -7.37 -23.45
N ALA A 334 -5.54 -6.24 -24.15
CA ALA A 334 -4.72 -5.07 -23.91
C ALA A 334 -5.60 -3.81 -23.85
N PHE A 335 -5.29 -2.94 -22.90
CA PHE A 335 -5.95 -1.64 -22.73
C PHE A 335 -5.01 -0.69 -21.99
N GLU A 336 -5.26 0.61 -22.14
CA GLU A 336 -4.53 1.70 -21.49
C GLU A 336 -5.55 2.60 -20.78
N PHE A 337 -5.16 3.21 -19.67
CA PHE A 337 -5.98 4.18 -18.97
C PHE A 337 -5.14 5.28 -18.32
N ALA A 338 -5.72 6.47 -18.20
CA ALA A 338 -5.14 7.60 -17.50
C ALA A 338 -5.70 7.65 -16.08
N VAL A 339 -4.82 7.65 -15.07
CA VAL A 339 -5.21 7.71 -13.66
C VAL A 339 -5.76 9.09 -13.31
N ALA A 340 -6.73 9.16 -12.41
CA ALA A 340 -7.16 10.43 -11.83
C ALA A 340 -6.06 11.05 -10.96
N HIS A 341 -5.84 12.34 -11.12
CA HIS A 341 -4.83 13.08 -10.36
C HIS A 341 -5.44 13.84 -9.17
N GLY A 342 -4.80 13.70 -8.00
CA GLY A 342 -5.14 14.47 -6.82
C GLY A 342 -4.78 15.95 -6.98
N LEU A 343 -5.62 16.84 -6.44
CA LEU A 343 -5.33 18.27 -6.39
C LEU A 343 -4.30 18.56 -5.28
N ASN A 344 -3.01 18.53 -5.65
CA ASN A 344 -1.91 18.65 -4.69
C ASN A 344 -1.49 20.09 -4.39
N LYS A 345 -1.67 21.02 -5.35
CA LYS A 345 -1.25 22.42 -5.21
C LYS A 345 -2.16 23.35 -5.99
N ILE A 346 -2.51 24.47 -5.37
CA ILE A 346 -3.19 25.60 -6.04
C ILE A 346 -2.22 26.78 -6.04
N ILE A 347 -1.88 27.29 -7.22
CA ILE A 347 -1.02 28.46 -7.37
C ILE A 347 -1.91 29.68 -7.61
N LEU A 348 -1.91 30.63 -6.68
CA LEU A 348 -2.66 31.88 -6.78
C LEU A 348 -1.73 33.04 -7.15
N THR A 349 -2.00 33.68 -8.28
CA THR A 349 -1.27 34.87 -8.75
C THR A 349 -2.19 36.08 -8.73
N ALA A 350 -1.86 37.08 -7.92
CA ALA A 350 -2.59 38.36 -7.87
C ALA A 350 -1.73 39.47 -8.49
N ASN A 351 -2.26 40.16 -9.50
CA ASN A 351 -1.63 41.35 -10.07
C ASN A 351 -2.31 42.59 -9.49
N ILE A 352 -1.55 43.38 -8.70
CA ILE A 352 -2.06 44.59 -8.07
C ILE A 352 -1.57 45.78 -8.87
N THR A 353 -2.50 46.60 -9.35
CA THR A 353 -2.21 47.94 -9.89
C THR A 353 -2.61 48.96 -8.84
N VAL A 354 -1.72 49.89 -8.53
CA VAL A 354 -1.96 50.98 -7.56
C VAL A 354 -2.54 52.19 -8.28
#